data_AF-A0A4Q1DGF9-F1
#
_entry.id   AF-A0A4Q1DGF9-F1
#
_cell.length_a   1.000
_cell.length_b   1.000
_cell.length_c   1.000
_cell.angle_alpha   90.00
_cell.angle_beta   90.00
_cell.angle_gamma   90.00
#
_symmetry.space_group_name_H-M   'P 1'
#
loop_
_entity.id
_entity.type
_entity.pdbx_description
1 polymer ?
#
loop_
_entity_poly.entity_id
_entity_poly.type
_entity_poly.pdbx_seq_one_letter_code
_entity_poly.pdbx_strand_id
1 'polypeptide(L)'
;MKKVTSLFFVLLFTILAGCSQKSGNEPNGGVAAVVNGVEITKRQVEYLYQRSANPNMNAEESANLKRRILADLIRLELLAGKAKEMKLDNNPDYSMALYTAQKNVLAGLAEKKLAGSQSPTSPDQAESVVQNAPQLFAGRKLYIFEEVVFPGVNMPLLESLDAMANNGAPLSRLLDELKAKKKPFNKTLKALTSEQLPSPVLTVLNKLQPNTPQVVRSGDKISVILVLHDAIPAPLDGVPARKAAGAMIEANQRNQSLSKAMREMLDNAKITYYDEYAKTADGNSKLSALPVPDTEKVTRNLYKKIIFGSGLSASFILAVMMLTAFMRTFYSMLWLPKLWPGSTSSAEQTAKYDIRHTATLSRQIYLFALMLLIAVVIIFELLLVWDKLAIPVLLAHIAGGIIVGVFASRLLNAGIARAWSRKTYMFIASLLALLILVDIIATIKLSALI
;
A
#
# COMPACT_ATOMS: atom_id res chain seq x y z
N MET A 1 7.70 -91.48 -9.83
CA MET A 1 7.97 -90.05 -10.13
C MET A 1 9.24 -89.65 -9.39
N LYS A 2 10.16 -89.00 -10.11
CA LYS A 2 11.58 -88.76 -9.80
C LYS A 2 11.72 -87.84 -8.57
N LYS A 3 12.41 -88.28 -7.51
CA LYS A 3 13.77 -87.87 -7.10
C LYS A 3 14.15 -86.43 -7.50
N VAL A 4 14.40 -85.59 -6.49
CA VAL A 4 15.69 -84.93 -6.17
C VAL A 4 15.41 -83.70 -5.28
N THR A 5 15.53 -83.93 -3.98
CA THR A 5 15.94 -82.95 -2.97
C THR A 5 17.31 -82.36 -3.34
N SER A 6 17.57 -81.12 -2.93
CA SER A 6 18.91 -80.55 -2.77
C SER A 6 19.63 -80.11 -4.05
N LEU A 7 19.19 -79.00 -4.66
CA LEU A 7 20.08 -78.21 -5.54
C LEU A 7 19.57 -76.76 -5.72
N PHE A 8 19.64 -75.92 -4.68
CA PHE A 8 19.79 -74.46 -4.87
C PHE A 8 20.32 -73.76 -3.59
N PHE A 9 21.25 -74.43 -2.91
CA PHE A 9 22.07 -73.84 -1.83
C PHE A 9 23.55 -73.81 -2.25
N VAL A 10 23.80 -73.50 -3.53
CA VAL A 10 25.13 -73.18 -4.08
C VAL A 10 24.92 -72.16 -5.20
N LEU A 11 24.65 -70.91 -4.82
CA LEU A 11 25.14 -69.75 -5.58
C LEU A 11 25.87 -68.83 -4.59
N LEU A 12 26.91 -69.44 -4.06
CA LEU A 12 28.02 -68.87 -3.33
C LEU A 12 28.70 -67.82 -4.24
N PHE A 13 28.90 -66.62 -3.67
CA PHE A 13 30.02 -65.71 -3.95
C PHE A 13 30.49 -65.57 -5.40
N THR A 14 30.09 -64.48 -6.07
CA THR A 14 30.97 -63.71 -6.97
C THR A 14 30.32 -62.37 -7.36
N ILE A 15 30.16 -61.43 -6.43
CA ILE A 15 30.18 -59.98 -6.75
C ILE A 15 30.80 -59.21 -5.55
N LEU A 16 32.02 -59.59 -5.16
CA LEU A 16 32.90 -58.76 -4.31
C LEU A 16 34.21 -58.51 -5.07
N ALA A 17 34.09 -57.86 -6.23
CA ALA A 17 35.20 -57.27 -6.97
C ALA A 17 34.67 -56.14 -7.87
N GLY A 18 33.84 -55.27 -7.31
CA GLY A 18 33.66 -53.92 -7.84
C GLY A 18 34.84 -53.07 -7.39
N CYS A 19 36.01 -53.31 -8.00
CA CYS A 19 37.14 -52.39 -7.95
C CYS A 19 36.61 -50.98 -8.20
N SER A 20 36.83 -50.05 -7.26
CA SER A 20 36.70 -48.63 -7.55
C SER A 20 37.73 -48.30 -8.62
N GLN A 21 37.28 -48.33 -9.86
CA GLN A 21 38.08 -48.08 -11.03
C GLN A 21 38.61 -46.66 -10.95
N LYS A 22 39.94 -46.56 -10.82
CA LYS A 22 40.74 -45.39 -11.15
C LYS A 22 40.12 -44.70 -12.36
N SER A 23 39.49 -43.55 -12.15
CA SER A 23 39.03 -42.67 -13.22
C SER A 23 40.24 -41.93 -13.79
N GLY A 24 41.02 -42.64 -14.60
CA GLY A 24 41.85 -42.03 -15.62
C GLY A 24 40.95 -41.62 -16.78
N ASN A 25 40.42 -40.40 -16.71
CA ASN A 25 39.95 -39.65 -17.87
C ASN A 25 39.96 -38.16 -17.48
N GLU A 26 41.06 -37.48 -17.76
CA GLU A 26 41.10 -36.02 -17.70
C GLU A 26 40.41 -35.45 -18.95
N PRO A 27 39.33 -34.68 -18.73
CA PRO A 27 39.21 -33.39 -19.37
C PRO A 27 39.03 -32.31 -18.28
N ASN A 28 40.05 -31.48 -18.09
CA ASN A 28 40.00 -30.20 -17.34
C ASN A 28 39.38 -30.26 -15.93
N GLY A 29 39.89 -31.13 -15.06
CA GLY A 29 39.40 -31.25 -13.69
C GLY A 29 40.38 -31.85 -12.69
N GLY A 30 41.68 -31.56 -12.80
CA GLY A 30 42.68 -32.12 -11.90
C GLY A 30 42.39 -31.86 -10.40
N VAL A 31 42.89 -32.74 -9.55
CA VAL A 31 42.76 -32.65 -8.09
C VAL A 31 43.55 -31.44 -7.57
N ALA A 32 42.95 -30.67 -6.66
CA ALA A 32 43.56 -29.54 -5.96
C ALA A 32 44.00 -29.92 -4.54
N ALA A 33 43.22 -30.74 -3.83
CA ALA A 33 43.56 -31.31 -2.52
C ALA A 33 42.75 -32.60 -2.28
N VAL A 34 43.19 -33.42 -1.33
CA VAL A 34 42.45 -34.59 -0.85
C VAL A 34 42.32 -34.47 0.67
N VAL A 35 41.09 -34.57 1.19
CA VAL A 35 40.77 -34.44 2.62
C VAL A 35 40.02 -35.69 3.06
N ASN A 36 40.64 -36.53 3.91
CA ASN A 36 40.05 -37.79 4.39
C ASN A 36 39.51 -38.70 3.27
N GLY A 37 40.20 -38.73 2.12
CA GLY A 37 39.80 -39.51 0.94
C GLY A 37 38.79 -38.82 0.01
N VAL A 38 38.33 -37.61 0.33
CA VAL A 38 37.46 -36.80 -0.53
C VAL A 38 38.31 -35.83 -1.37
N GLU A 39 38.15 -35.88 -2.69
CA GLU A 39 38.89 -35.03 -3.62
C GLU A 39 38.23 -33.65 -3.81
N ILE A 40 38.99 -32.59 -3.57
CA ILE A 40 38.64 -31.21 -3.94
C ILE A 40 39.28 -30.92 -5.29
N THR A 41 38.48 -30.55 -6.29
CA THR A 41 38.97 -30.37 -7.68
C THR A 41 39.35 -28.93 -7.98
N LYS A 42 40.28 -28.72 -8.90
CA LYS A 42 40.64 -27.38 -9.43
C LYS A 42 39.43 -26.65 -10.00
N ARG A 43 38.46 -27.38 -10.56
CA ARG A 43 37.22 -26.82 -11.10
C ARG A 43 36.35 -26.16 -10.01
N GLN A 44 36.27 -26.76 -8.82
CA GLN A 44 35.53 -26.17 -7.70
C GLN A 44 36.18 -24.87 -7.23
N VAL A 45 37.52 -24.87 -7.11
CA VAL A 45 38.29 -23.66 -6.77
C VAL A 45 38.05 -22.58 -7.82
N GLU A 46 38.12 -22.93 -9.10
CA GLU A 46 37.92 -21.97 -10.20
C GLU A 46 36.49 -21.44 -10.25
N TYR A 47 35.49 -22.29 -10.02
CA TYR A 47 34.08 -21.90 -9.98
C TYR A 47 33.76 -20.88 -8.89
N LEU A 48 34.38 -21.02 -7.72
CA LEU A 48 34.25 -20.04 -6.63
C LEU A 48 35.08 -18.79 -6.92
N TYR A 49 36.30 -18.96 -7.47
CA TYR A 49 37.16 -17.85 -7.84
C TYR A 49 36.46 -16.89 -8.80
N GLN A 50 35.83 -17.39 -9.87
CA GLN A 50 35.11 -16.58 -10.85
C GLN A 50 33.96 -15.75 -10.27
N ARG A 51 33.41 -16.14 -9.12
CA ARG A 51 32.36 -15.36 -8.43
C ARG A 51 32.90 -14.34 -7.45
N SER A 52 34.08 -14.60 -6.90
CA SER A 52 34.73 -13.73 -5.89
C SER A 52 35.75 -12.76 -6.48
N ALA A 53 36.21 -13.00 -7.71
CA ALA A 53 37.27 -12.22 -8.33
C ALA A 53 36.80 -10.81 -8.68
N ASN A 54 37.66 -9.83 -8.42
CA ASN A 54 37.47 -8.44 -8.85
C ASN A 54 38.17 -8.23 -10.20
N PRO A 55 37.57 -7.53 -11.18
CA PRO A 55 38.17 -7.22 -12.49
C PRO A 55 39.59 -6.64 -12.46
N ASN A 56 39.98 -5.96 -11.38
CA ASN A 56 41.27 -5.24 -11.29
C ASN A 56 42.37 -6.01 -10.53
N MET A 57 42.20 -7.29 -10.24
CA MET A 57 43.20 -8.06 -9.48
C MET A 57 44.44 -8.37 -10.32
N ASN A 58 45.62 -8.20 -9.72
CA ASN A 58 46.87 -8.66 -10.33
C ASN A 58 47.05 -10.19 -10.18
N ALA A 59 48.08 -10.74 -10.83
CA ALA A 59 48.32 -12.18 -10.84
C ALA A 59 48.60 -12.78 -9.44
N GLU A 60 49.28 -12.02 -8.57
CA GLU A 60 49.60 -12.46 -7.22
C GLU A 60 48.36 -12.48 -6.32
N GLU A 61 47.53 -11.44 -6.39
CA GLU A 61 46.24 -11.34 -5.69
C GLU A 61 45.29 -12.46 -6.11
N SER A 62 45.23 -12.76 -7.41
CA SER A 62 44.48 -13.89 -7.95
C SER A 62 44.95 -15.21 -7.35
N ALA A 63 46.26 -15.46 -7.32
CA ALA A 63 46.83 -16.67 -6.75
C ALA A 63 46.53 -16.79 -5.23
N ASN A 64 46.66 -15.69 -4.49
CA ASN A 64 46.35 -15.64 -3.06
C ASN A 64 44.86 -15.85 -2.78
N LEU A 65 43.96 -15.34 -3.63
CA LEU A 65 42.53 -15.61 -3.52
C LEU A 65 42.22 -17.10 -3.77
N LYS A 66 42.78 -17.71 -4.81
CA LYS A 66 42.59 -19.14 -5.09
C LYS A 66 43.09 -20.05 -3.96
N ARG A 67 44.23 -19.71 -3.34
CA ARG A 67 44.74 -20.42 -2.14
C ARG A 67 43.78 -20.32 -0.95
N ARG A 68 43.23 -19.11 -0.70
CA ARG A 68 42.23 -18.91 0.37
C ARG A 68 40.96 -19.71 0.11
N ILE A 69 40.43 -19.69 -1.12
CA ILE A 69 39.28 -20.48 -1.52
C ILE A 69 39.53 -21.98 -1.28
N LEU A 70 40.70 -22.49 -1.66
CA LEU A 70 41.05 -23.89 -1.41
C LEU A 70 41.13 -24.21 0.09
N ALA A 71 41.72 -23.33 0.89
CA ALA A 71 41.78 -23.50 2.35
C ALA A 71 40.38 -23.52 2.98
N ASP A 72 39.47 -22.65 2.52
CA ASP A 72 38.08 -22.61 2.98
C ASP A 72 37.32 -23.89 2.58
N LEU A 73 37.54 -24.41 1.36
CA LEU A 73 36.98 -25.69 0.92
C LEU A 73 37.47 -26.87 1.78
N ILE A 74 38.77 -26.89 2.11
CA ILE A 74 39.33 -27.90 3.01
C ILE A 74 38.70 -27.82 4.40
N ARG A 75 38.57 -26.61 4.95
CA ARG A 75 37.92 -26.38 6.24
C ARG A 75 36.46 -26.84 6.23
N LEU A 76 35.73 -26.52 5.16
CA LEU A 76 34.34 -26.94 4.97
C LEU A 76 34.22 -28.46 4.95
N GLU A 77 35.10 -29.15 4.22
CA GLU A 77 35.10 -30.62 4.12
C GLU A 77 35.42 -31.28 5.48
N LEU A 78 36.39 -30.75 6.23
CA LEU A 78 36.70 -31.25 7.59
C LEU A 78 35.50 -31.10 8.53
N LEU A 79 34.81 -29.94 8.49
CA LEU A 79 33.62 -29.71 9.30
C LEU A 79 32.44 -30.58 8.86
N ALA A 80 32.25 -30.78 7.56
CA ALA A 80 31.23 -31.66 7.02
C ALA A 80 31.48 -33.13 7.42
N GLY A 81 32.74 -33.58 7.37
CA GLY A 81 33.16 -34.88 7.89
C GLY A 81 32.84 -35.01 9.37
N LYS A 82 33.16 -33.99 10.18
CA LYS A 82 32.83 -34.00 11.61
C LYS A 82 31.33 -34.05 11.89
N ALA A 83 30.53 -33.32 11.11
CA ALA A 83 29.07 -33.34 11.23
C ALA A 83 28.48 -34.73 10.94
N LYS A 84 29.04 -35.46 9.97
CA LYS A 84 28.66 -36.85 9.66
C LYS A 84 29.04 -37.81 10.79
N GLU A 85 30.23 -37.68 11.37
CA GLU A 85 30.61 -38.46 12.57
C GLU A 85 29.63 -38.23 13.73
N MET A 86 29.16 -36.98 13.87
CA MET A 86 28.16 -36.58 14.87
C MET A 86 26.72 -36.95 14.48
N LYS A 87 26.50 -37.59 13.33
CA LYS A 87 25.18 -38.00 12.79
C LYS A 87 24.18 -36.85 12.63
N LEU A 88 24.67 -35.62 12.45
CA LEU A 88 23.83 -34.42 12.28
C LEU A 88 23.07 -34.42 10.94
N ASP A 89 23.52 -35.24 9.99
CA ASP A 89 22.89 -35.49 8.70
C ASP A 89 21.59 -36.31 8.79
N ASN A 90 21.29 -36.92 9.93
CA ASN A 90 20.04 -37.64 10.17
C ASN A 90 18.93 -36.78 10.82
N ASN A 91 19.21 -35.51 11.12
CA ASN A 91 18.22 -34.60 11.70
C ASN A 91 17.19 -34.18 10.63
N PRO A 92 15.86 -34.16 10.92
CA PRO A 92 14.88 -33.55 10.03
C PRO A 92 15.25 -32.14 9.56
N ASP A 93 15.89 -31.33 10.41
CA ASP A 93 16.34 -29.98 10.05
C ASP A 93 17.33 -29.98 8.87
N TYR A 94 18.25 -30.96 8.83
CA TYR A 94 19.21 -31.10 7.73
C TYR A 94 18.48 -31.36 6.41
N SER A 95 17.53 -32.30 6.42
CA SER A 95 16.76 -32.65 5.22
C SER A 95 15.93 -31.48 4.69
N MET A 96 15.30 -30.71 5.57
CA MET A 96 14.51 -29.54 5.21
C MET A 96 15.39 -28.38 4.70
N ALA A 97 16.54 -28.15 5.35
CA ALA A 97 17.50 -27.16 4.91
C ALA A 97 18.05 -27.49 3.52
N LEU A 98 18.40 -28.76 3.26
CA LEU A 98 18.90 -29.22 1.96
C LEU A 98 17.81 -29.07 0.87
N TYR A 99 16.58 -29.50 1.16
CA TYR A 99 15.44 -29.32 0.25
C TYR A 99 15.23 -27.84 -0.11
N THR A 100 15.24 -26.96 0.90
CA THR A 100 15.06 -25.52 0.72
C THR A 100 16.22 -24.92 -0.09
N ALA A 101 17.46 -25.27 0.21
CA ALA A 101 18.63 -24.82 -0.52
C ALA A 101 18.58 -25.24 -2.00
N GLN A 102 18.23 -26.50 -2.27
CA GLN A 102 18.10 -27.01 -3.63
C GLN A 102 17.01 -26.24 -4.41
N LYS A 103 15.85 -26.02 -3.80
CA LYS A 103 14.75 -25.26 -4.42
C LYS A 103 15.16 -23.83 -4.72
N ASN A 104 15.81 -23.15 -3.77
CA ASN A 104 16.27 -21.77 -3.95
C ASN A 104 17.32 -21.64 -5.06
N VAL A 105 18.27 -22.58 -5.13
CA VAL A 105 19.29 -22.60 -6.20
C VAL A 105 18.62 -22.79 -7.57
N LEU A 106 17.72 -23.76 -7.69
CA LEU A 106 17.01 -24.02 -8.95
C LEU A 106 16.12 -22.82 -9.36
N ALA A 107 15.42 -22.22 -8.39
CA ALA A 107 14.61 -21.03 -8.62
C ALA A 107 15.49 -19.86 -9.11
N GLY A 108 16.59 -19.54 -8.43
CA GLY A 108 17.49 -18.47 -8.84
C GLY A 108 18.14 -18.69 -10.21
N LEU A 109 18.46 -19.94 -10.56
CA LEU A 109 18.93 -20.29 -11.91
C LEU A 109 17.84 -20.09 -12.96
N ALA A 110 16.60 -20.47 -12.67
CA ALA A 110 15.46 -20.24 -13.54
C ALA A 110 15.18 -18.74 -13.71
N GLU A 111 15.17 -17.95 -12.62
CA GLU A 111 15.01 -16.49 -12.64
C GLU A 111 16.09 -15.84 -13.51
N LYS A 112 17.36 -16.20 -13.33
CA LYS A 112 18.46 -15.68 -14.15
C LYS A 112 18.27 -16.00 -15.64
N LYS A 113 17.78 -17.21 -15.96
CA LYS A 113 17.52 -17.63 -17.34
C LYS A 113 16.31 -16.93 -17.95
N LEU A 114 15.25 -16.75 -17.17
CA LEU A 114 14.00 -16.06 -17.57
C LEU A 114 14.20 -14.55 -17.70
N ALA A 115 15.07 -13.95 -16.88
CA ALA A 115 15.42 -12.54 -16.98
C ALA A 115 16.04 -12.21 -18.35
N GLY A 116 16.76 -13.17 -18.96
CA GLY A 116 17.24 -13.13 -20.34
C GLY A 116 18.19 -11.96 -20.67
N SER A 117 18.83 -12.03 -21.83
CA SER A 117 19.51 -10.87 -22.43
C SER A 117 18.45 -9.97 -23.06
N GLN A 118 18.03 -8.94 -22.33
CA GLN A 118 17.16 -7.92 -22.86
C GLN A 118 17.91 -7.08 -23.88
N SER A 119 17.20 -6.52 -24.85
CA SER A 119 17.79 -5.62 -25.84
C SER A 119 18.55 -4.52 -25.10
N PRO A 120 19.85 -4.30 -25.42
CA PRO A 120 20.62 -3.25 -24.79
C PRO A 120 19.89 -1.92 -24.90
N THR A 121 19.92 -1.13 -23.82
CA THR A 121 19.30 0.20 -23.83
C THR A 121 20.00 1.08 -24.87
N SER A 122 19.24 1.71 -25.77
CA SER A 122 19.83 2.64 -26.73
C SER A 122 20.24 3.96 -26.04
N PRO A 123 21.28 4.66 -26.53
CA PRO A 123 21.68 5.95 -25.98
C PRO A 123 20.53 6.97 -25.92
N ASP A 124 19.67 6.98 -26.94
CA ASP A 124 18.52 7.90 -27.02
C ASP A 124 17.44 7.59 -25.96
N GLN A 125 17.22 6.30 -25.65
CA GLN A 125 16.30 5.90 -24.57
C GLN A 125 16.82 6.32 -23.20
N ALA A 126 18.13 6.14 -22.95
CA ALA A 126 18.74 6.57 -21.71
C ALA A 126 18.66 8.10 -21.55
N GLU A 127 18.94 8.85 -22.62
CA GLU A 127 18.83 10.31 -22.64
C GLU A 127 17.39 10.78 -22.37
N SER A 128 16.39 10.13 -23.00
CA SER A 128 14.98 10.43 -22.77
C SER A 128 14.58 10.24 -21.30
N VAL A 129 15.07 9.19 -20.63
CA VAL A 129 14.80 8.98 -19.20
C VAL A 129 15.44 10.06 -18.33
N VAL A 130 16.67 10.49 -18.66
CA VAL A 130 17.34 11.60 -17.95
C VAL A 130 16.52 12.88 -18.04
N GLN A 131 16.02 13.22 -19.23
CA GLN A 131 15.24 14.43 -19.47
C GLN A 131 13.85 14.38 -18.82
N ASN A 132 13.20 13.22 -18.83
CA ASN A 132 11.85 13.05 -18.30
C ASN A 132 11.79 12.90 -16.76
N ALA A 133 12.90 12.59 -16.11
CA ALA A 133 12.96 12.38 -14.66
C ALA A 133 14.08 13.21 -13.99
N PRO A 134 14.10 14.56 -14.15
CA PRO A 134 15.18 15.39 -13.65
C PRO A 134 15.42 15.24 -12.15
N GLN A 135 14.39 14.95 -11.35
CA GLN A 135 14.48 14.70 -9.90
C GLN A 135 15.36 13.48 -9.51
N LEU A 136 15.63 12.58 -10.45
CA LEU A 136 16.51 11.42 -10.26
C LEU A 136 17.95 11.69 -10.74
N PHE A 137 18.18 12.80 -11.46
CA PHE A 137 19.44 13.14 -12.11
C PHE A 137 19.91 14.56 -11.71
N ALA A 138 19.58 15.60 -12.46
CA ALA A 138 19.98 16.98 -12.15
C ALA A 138 19.45 17.47 -10.78
N GLY A 139 18.25 17.04 -10.40
CA GLY A 139 17.62 17.30 -9.09
C GLY A 139 17.87 16.20 -8.06
N ARG A 140 18.83 15.31 -8.30
CA ARG A 140 19.16 14.19 -7.41
C ARG A 140 19.69 14.69 -6.07
N LYS A 141 19.20 14.08 -4.99
CA LYS A 141 19.63 14.38 -3.62
C LYS A 141 19.90 13.09 -2.86
N LEU A 142 20.74 13.20 -1.83
CA LEU A 142 20.88 12.22 -0.76
C LEU A 142 19.95 12.64 0.38
N TYR A 143 18.94 11.83 0.67
CA TYR A 143 18.01 12.05 1.77
C TYR A 143 18.46 11.29 3.00
N ILE A 144 18.61 12.00 4.11
CA ILE A 144 18.83 11.44 5.44
C ILE A 144 17.53 11.61 6.20
N PHE A 145 16.85 10.53 6.54
CA PHE A 145 15.53 10.59 7.16
C PHE A 145 15.27 9.41 8.09
N GLU A 146 14.46 9.65 9.11
CA GLU A 146 13.91 8.59 9.95
C GLU A 146 12.59 8.07 9.37
N GLU A 147 12.45 6.76 9.39
CA GLU A 147 11.25 6.04 9.00
C GLU A 147 10.76 5.22 10.20
N VAL A 148 9.51 5.46 10.60
CA VAL A 148 8.83 4.67 11.63
C VAL A 148 7.68 3.92 11.00
N VAL A 149 7.77 2.60 10.96
CA VAL A 149 6.76 1.71 10.36
C VAL A 149 5.94 1.04 11.45
N PHE A 150 4.62 1.04 11.32
CA PHE A 150 3.72 0.35 12.23
C PHE A 150 2.54 -0.31 11.50
N PRO A 151 2.03 -1.44 12.04
CA PRO A 151 1.02 -2.23 11.36
C PRO A 151 -0.38 -1.61 11.48
N GLY A 152 -1.15 -1.77 10.41
CA GLY A 152 -2.52 -1.33 10.27
C GLY A 152 -2.67 0.11 9.79
N VAL A 153 -3.86 0.42 9.29
CA VAL A 153 -4.29 1.78 8.91
C VAL A 153 -5.52 2.11 9.75
N ASN A 154 -5.30 2.69 10.93
CA ASN A 154 -6.38 3.19 11.79
C ASN A 154 -6.53 4.70 11.54
N MET A 155 -7.58 5.09 10.82
CA MET A 155 -7.79 6.48 10.40
C MET A 155 -7.80 7.47 11.58
N PRO A 156 -8.54 7.24 12.68
CA PRO A 156 -8.52 8.14 13.84
C PRO A 156 -7.13 8.34 14.45
N LEU A 157 -6.35 7.26 14.57
CA LEU A 157 -4.98 7.35 15.08
C LEU A 157 -4.07 8.14 14.13
N LEU A 158 -4.19 7.92 12.82
CA LEU A 158 -3.38 8.64 11.84
C LEU A 158 -3.71 10.12 11.81
N GLU A 159 -4.99 10.48 11.90
CA GLU A 159 -5.43 11.87 11.96
C GLU A 159 -4.96 12.55 13.26
N SER A 160 -4.98 11.84 14.38
CA SER A 160 -4.41 12.32 15.64
C SER A 160 -2.90 12.56 15.55
N LEU A 161 -2.16 11.62 14.95
CA LEU A 161 -0.71 11.73 14.73
C LEU A 161 -0.38 12.88 13.77
N ASP A 162 -1.16 13.04 12.70
CA ASP A 162 -0.97 14.11 11.73
C ASP A 162 -1.30 15.49 12.34
N ALA A 163 -2.36 15.59 13.14
CA ALA A 163 -2.66 16.80 13.89
C ALA A 163 -1.56 17.18 14.88
N MET A 164 -0.99 16.21 15.61
CA MET A 164 0.16 16.46 16.49
C MET A 164 1.37 16.97 15.70
N ALA A 165 1.70 16.33 14.58
CA ALA A 165 2.79 16.75 13.72
C ALA A 165 2.59 18.17 13.16
N ASN A 166 1.40 18.48 12.65
CA ASN A 166 1.04 19.80 12.11
C ASN A 166 1.07 20.89 13.20
N ASN A 167 0.84 20.53 14.46
CA ASN A 167 0.99 21.41 15.62
C ASN A 167 2.45 21.55 16.11
N GLY A 168 3.42 21.00 15.39
CA GLY A 168 4.85 21.11 15.70
C GLY A 168 5.35 20.09 16.74
N ALA A 169 4.60 19.02 17.01
CA ALA A 169 5.07 17.99 17.93
C ALA A 169 6.28 17.23 17.33
N PRO A 170 7.36 17.01 18.10
CA PRO A 170 8.50 16.24 17.65
C PRO A 170 8.14 14.74 17.54
N LEU A 171 8.94 13.98 16.79
CA LEU A 171 8.73 12.54 16.61
C LEU A 171 8.58 11.79 17.94
N SER A 172 9.34 12.16 18.98
CA SER A 172 9.26 11.53 20.30
C SER A 172 7.85 11.52 20.88
N ARG A 173 7.11 12.63 20.73
CA ARG A 173 5.71 12.73 21.19
C ARG A 173 4.77 11.82 20.42
N LEU A 174 4.96 11.71 19.10
CA LEU A 174 4.18 10.78 18.28
C LEU A 174 4.46 9.32 18.65
N LEU A 175 5.72 8.98 18.95
CA LEU A 175 6.09 7.64 19.40
C LEU A 175 5.47 7.31 20.76
N ASP A 176 5.39 8.28 21.67
CA ASP A 176 4.74 8.08 22.97
C ASP A 176 3.23 7.87 22.84
N GLU A 177 2.56 8.53 21.88
CA GLU A 177 1.16 8.23 21.54
C GLU A 177 1.01 6.80 20.99
N LEU A 178 1.90 6.37 20.09
CA LEU A 178 1.87 4.98 19.59
C LEU A 178 2.04 3.97 20.74
N LYS A 179 2.95 4.22 21.68
CA LYS A 179 3.12 3.38 22.89
C LYS A 179 1.86 3.39 23.77
N ALA A 180 1.26 4.56 24.01
CA ALA A 180 0.04 4.69 24.80
C ALA A 180 -1.12 3.89 24.20
N LYS A 181 -1.20 3.84 22.87
CA LYS A 181 -2.17 3.02 22.11
C LYS A 181 -1.75 1.56 21.92
N LYS A 182 -0.64 1.13 22.56
CA LYS A 182 -0.06 -0.22 22.46
C LYS A 182 0.18 -0.67 21.01
N LYS A 183 0.59 0.27 20.15
CA LYS A 183 0.95 -0.02 18.76
C LYS A 183 2.44 -0.33 18.66
N PRO A 184 2.84 -1.55 18.24
CA PRO A 184 4.23 -1.83 17.98
C PRO A 184 4.68 -1.04 16.76
N PHE A 185 5.93 -0.57 16.77
CA PHE A 185 6.52 0.15 15.66
C PHE A 185 8.01 -0.21 15.53
N ASN A 186 8.55 -0.07 14.33
CA ASN A 186 9.97 -0.18 14.05
C ASN A 186 10.49 1.17 13.56
N LYS A 187 11.49 1.73 14.25
CA LYS A 187 12.13 3.00 13.87
C LYS A 187 13.48 2.69 13.23
N THR A 188 13.72 3.27 12.05
CA THR A 188 14.97 3.12 11.30
C THR A 188 15.45 4.46 10.76
N LEU A 189 16.76 4.72 10.83
CA LEU A 189 17.38 5.86 10.14
C LEU A 189 17.90 5.38 8.79
N LYS A 190 17.57 6.13 7.73
CA LYS A 190 17.94 5.79 6.34
C LYS A 190 18.69 6.94 5.69
N ALA A 191 19.67 6.58 4.85
CA ALA A 191 20.38 7.48 3.96
C ALA A 191 20.28 6.92 2.53
N LEU A 192 19.35 7.46 1.73
CA LEU A 192 19.04 6.95 0.39
C LEU A 192 19.04 8.07 -0.64
N THR A 193 19.47 7.76 -1.85
CA THR A 193 19.47 8.69 -2.97
C THR A 193 18.13 8.68 -3.71
N SER A 194 17.82 9.74 -4.47
CA SER A 194 16.51 9.90 -5.17
C SER A 194 16.05 8.65 -5.92
N GLU A 195 16.95 7.98 -6.64
CA GLU A 195 16.69 6.79 -7.46
C GLU A 195 16.41 5.50 -6.67
N GLN A 196 16.81 5.46 -5.40
CA GLN A 196 16.60 4.31 -4.50
C GLN A 196 15.25 4.39 -3.78
N LEU A 197 14.62 5.57 -3.79
CA LEU A 197 13.37 5.82 -3.08
C LEU A 197 12.16 5.43 -3.94
N PRO A 198 11.13 4.77 -3.36
CA PRO A 198 9.84 4.64 -4.02
C PRO A 198 9.26 6.02 -4.38
N SER A 199 8.67 6.15 -5.56
CA SER A 199 8.13 7.43 -6.07
C SER A 199 7.20 8.17 -5.08
N PRO A 200 6.27 7.49 -4.36
CA PRO A 200 5.44 8.16 -3.35
C PRO A 200 6.25 8.75 -2.20
N VAL A 201 7.27 8.02 -1.72
CA VAL A 201 8.14 8.46 -0.62
C VAL A 201 9.00 9.64 -1.08
N LEU A 202 9.58 9.56 -2.28
CA LEU A 202 10.37 10.66 -2.86
C LEU A 202 9.55 11.95 -3.00
N THR A 203 8.29 11.84 -3.39
CA THR A 203 7.39 13.00 -3.53
C THR A 203 7.09 13.65 -2.18
N VAL A 204 6.93 12.83 -1.13
CA VAL A 204 6.74 13.33 0.24
C VAL A 204 8.02 13.99 0.75
N LEU A 205 9.17 13.31 0.67
CA LEU A 205 10.45 13.84 1.15
C LEU A 205 10.85 15.15 0.46
N ASN A 206 10.54 15.31 -0.83
CA ASN A 206 10.81 16.57 -1.55
C ASN A 206 10.01 17.77 -1.03
N LYS A 207 8.87 17.53 -0.39
CA LYS A 207 7.98 18.58 0.15
C LYS A 207 8.14 18.78 1.65
N LEU A 208 8.82 17.85 2.33
CA LEU A 208 8.94 17.88 3.77
C LEU A 208 9.90 18.96 4.24
N GLN A 209 9.51 19.62 5.32
CA GLN A 209 10.42 20.47 6.07
C GLN A 209 11.33 19.61 6.95
N PRO A 210 12.62 19.97 7.09
CA PRO A 210 13.51 19.27 8.01
C PRO A 210 12.95 19.18 9.42
N ASN A 211 13.18 18.05 10.07
CA ASN A 211 12.79 17.70 11.43
C ASN A 211 11.29 17.77 11.74
N THR A 212 10.44 17.83 10.72
CA THR A 212 8.98 17.79 10.88
C THR A 212 8.46 16.38 10.57
N PRO A 213 7.80 15.70 11.51
CA PRO A 213 7.18 14.42 11.23
C PRO A 213 6.04 14.55 10.23
N GLN A 214 5.91 13.56 9.35
CA GLN A 214 4.78 13.45 8.45
C GLN A 214 4.26 12.04 8.45
N VAL A 215 2.96 11.92 8.73
CA VAL A 215 2.26 10.64 8.70
C VAL A 215 1.87 10.35 7.27
N VAL A 216 2.30 9.21 6.74
CA VAL A 216 1.95 8.72 5.41
C VAL A 216 1.40 7.31 5.49
N ARG A 217 0.54 6.97 4.52
CA ARG A 217 -0.02 5.63 4.40
C ARG A 217 0.75 4.86 3.33
N SER A 218 1.11 3.63 3.66
CA SER A 218 1.76 2.70 2.73
C SER A 218 0.84 1.51 2.48
N GLY A 219 -0.06 1.68 1.50
CA GLY A 219 -1.12 0.73 1.21
C GLY A 219 -2.17 0.62 2.32
N ASP A 220 -2.88 -0.53 2.37
CA ASP A 220 -4.01 -0.75 3.28
C ASP A 220 -3.59 -1.36 4.64
N LYS A 221 -2.33 -1.77 4.77
CA LYS A 221 -1.86 -2.59 5.90
C LYS A 221 -0.78 -1.95 6.76
N ILE A 222 -0.14 -0.87 6.28
CA ILE A 222 1.03 -0.29 6.93
C ILE A 222 0.88 1.22 6.95
N SER A 223 1.20 1.80 8.10
CA SER A 223 1.33 3.24 8.27
C SER A 223 2.78 3.58 8.57
N VAL A 224 3.22 4.75 8.09
CA VAL A 224 4.61 5.18 8.18
C VAL A 224 4.66 6.63 8.66
N ILE A 225 5.58 6.95 9.58
CA ILE A 225 5.95 8.32 9.88
C ILE A 225 7.33 8.57 9.28
N LEU A 226 7.45 9.62 8.48
CA LEU A 226 8.70 10.06 7.88
C LEU A 226 9.15 11.35 8.55
N VAL A 227 10.43 11.44 8.90
CA VAL A 227 11.05 12.68 9.38
C VAL A 227 12.30 12.92 8.54
N LEU A 228 12.27 13.95 7.69
CA LEU A 228 13.44 14.35 6.93
C LEU A 228 14.43 15.06 7.87
N HIS A 229 15.69 14.65 7.94
CA HIS A 229 16.73 15.39 8.64
C HIS A 229 17.51 16.30 7.70
N ASP A 230 17.93 15.75 6.56
CA ASP A 230 18.71 16.49 5.58
C ASP A 230 18.44 15.97 4.16
N ALA A 231 18.59 16.85 3.18
CA ALA A 231 18.45 16.57 1.76
C ALA A 231 19.61 17.24 1.00
N ILE A 232 20.72 16.51 0.88
CA ILE A 232 21.98 17.03 0.35
C ILE A 232 21.95 16.93 -1.18
N PRO A 233 22.13 18.02 -1.93
CA PRO A 233 22.23 17.98 -3.39
C PRO A 233 23.37 17.05 -3.84
N ALA A 234 23.05 16.11 -4.73
CA ALA A 234 24.00 15.16 -5.29
C ALA A 234 23.69 14.91 -6.78
N PRO A 235 23.73 15.97 -7.62
CA PRO A 235 23.32 15.90 -9.01
C PRO A 235 24.14 14.88 -9.79
N LEU A 236 23.50 14.25 -10.78
CA LEU A 236 24.13 13.28 -11.67
C LEU A 236 23.83 13.64 -13.11
N ASP A 237 24.88 13.97 -13.87
CA ASP A 237 24.76 14.48 -15.25
C ASP A 237 25.64 13.70 -16.24
N GLY A 238 25.43 13.94 -17.53
CA GLY A 238 26.31 13.47 -18.60
C GLY A 238 26.40 11.94 -18.73
N VAL A 239 27.63 11.43 -18.90
CA VAL A 239 27.89 10.00 -19.11
C VAL A 239 27.45 9.14 -17.90
N PRO A 240 27.77 9.51 -16.64
CA PRO A 240 27.25 8.81 -15.46
C PRO A 240 25.72 8.73 -15.40
N ALA A 241 25.02 9.82 -15.73
CA ALA A 241 23.55 9.85 -15.74
C ALA A 241 22.95 8.88 -16.77
N ARG A 242 23.46 8.91 -18.01
CA ARG A 242 23.02 7.98 -19.06
C ARG A 242 23.28 6.51 -18.69
N LYS A 243 24.42 6.21 -18.06
CA LYS A 243 24.73 4.86 -17.59
C LYS A 243 23.76 4.41 -16.49
N ALA A 244 23.45 5.29 -15.53
CA ALA A 244 22.47 5.00 -14.49
C ALA A 244 21.06 4.80 -15.05
N ALA A 245 20.64 5.66 -15.98
CA ALA A 245 19.36 5.54 -16.67
C ALA A 245 19.26 4.21 -17.45
N GLY A 246 20.31 3.82 -18.18
CA GLY A 246 20.37 2.53 -18.86
C GLY A 246 20.22 1.35 -17.90
N ALA A 247 20.93 1.36 -16.77
CA ALA A 247 20.82 0.33 -15.75
C ALA A 247 19.41 0.25 -15.14
N MET A 248 18.73 1.39 -14.95
CA MET A 248 17.35 1.44 -14.47
C MET A 248 16.36 0.86 -15.50
N ILE A 249 16.52 1.18 -16.78
CA ILE A 249 15.69 0.64 -17.86
C ILE A 249 15.83 -0.89 -17.91
N GLU A 250 17.06 -1.39 -17.93
CA GLU A 250 17.34 -2.84 -17.93
C GLU A 250 16.79 -3.52 -16.67
N ALA A 251 16.96 -2.92 -15.49
CA ALA A 251 16.42 -3.48 -14.26
C ALA A 251 14.88 -3.55 -14.28
N ASN A 252 14.23 -2.48 -14.75
CA ASN A 252 12.78 -2.43 -14.86
C ASN A 252 12.26 -3.44 -15.88
N GLN A 253 12.87 -3.51 -17.06
CA GLN A 253 12.53 -4.50 -18.07
C GLN A 253 12.72 -5.93 -17.51
N ARG A 254 13.80 -6.22 -16.79
CA ARG A 254 14.05 -7.55 -16.16
C ARG A 254 12.96 -7.90 -15.16
N ASN A 255 12.56 -6.95 -14.33
CA ASN A 255 11.49 -7.15 -13.36
C ASN A 255 10.14 -7.38 -14.05
N GLN A 256 9.85 -6.63 -15.12
CA GLN A 256 8.63 -6.80 -15.89
C GLN A 256 8.57 -8.17 -16.57
N SER A 257 9.63 -8.62 -17.25
CA SER A 257 9.67 -9.94 -17.89
C SER A 257 9.52 -11.06 -16.87
N LEU A 258 10.22 -10.98 -15.74
CA LEU A 258 10.10 -11.97 -14.67
C LEU A 258 8.69 -11.99 -14.05
N SER A 259 8.10 -10.82 -13.80
CA SER A 259 6.73 -10.72 -13.26
C SER A 259 5.68 -11.30 -14.22
N LYS A 260 5.90 -11.16 -15.53
CA LYS A 260 5.01 -11.71 -16.56
C LYS A 260 5.16 -13.24 -16.62
N ALA A 261 6.38 -13.73 -16.71
CA ALA A 261 6.66 -15.17 -16.69
C ALA A 261 6.12 -15.84 -15.42
N MET A 262 6.27 -15.19 -14.26
CA MET A 262 5.70 -15.69 -13.01
C MET A 262 4.18 -15.77 -13.05
N ARG A 263 3.49 -14.71 -13.52
CA ARG A 263 2.03 -14.74 -13.67
C ARG A 263 1.58 -15.88 -14.59
N GLU A 264 2.24 -16.05 -15.73
CA GLU A 264 1.93 -17.15 -16.66
C GLU A 264 2.17 -18.53 -16.01
N MET A 265 3.24 -18.70 -15.23
CA MET A 265 3.47 -19.95 -14.48
C MET A 265 2.41 -20.20 -13.43
N LEU A 266 1.96 -19.15 -12.73
CA LEU A 266 0.89 -19.25 -11.72
C LEU A 266 -0.46 -19.59 -12.35
N ASP A 267 -0.82 -18.95 -13.46
CA ASP A 267 -2.09 -19.16 -14.16
C ASP A 267 -2.19 -20.59 -14.73
N ASN A 268 -1.05 -21.20 -15.09
CA ASN A 268 -0.98 -22.57 -15.61
C ASN A 268 -0.73 -23.64 -14.53
N ALA A 269 -0.45 -23.25 -13.29
CA ALA A 269 -0.16 -24.18 -12.21
C ALA A 269 -1.45 -24.70 -11.57
N LYS A 270 -1.56 -26.03 -11.43
CA LYS A 270 -2.57 -26.64 -10.57
C LYS A 270 -2.12 -26.54 -9.12
N ILE A 271 -2.69 -25.61 -8.37
CA ILE A 271 -2.37 -25.37 -6.96
C ILE A 271 -3.56 -25.85 -6.11
N THR A 272 -3.29 -26.77 -5.17
CA THR A 272 -4.29 -27.31 -4.24
C THR A 272 -3.80 -27.09 -2.81
N TYR A 273 -4.62 -26.46 -1.99
CA TYR A 273 -4.34 -26.19 -0.58
C TYR A 273 -5.07 -27.21 0.30
N TYR A 274 -4.45 -27.62 1.41
CA TYR A 274 -4.99 -28.63 2.33
C TYR A 274 -5.07 -28.09 3.77
N ASP A 275 -5.91 -28.72 4.59
CA ASP A 275 -6.06 -28.49 6.03
C ASP A 275 -6.25 -27.01 6.43
N GLU A 276 -5.47 -26.53 7.39
CA GLU A 276 -5.48 -25.14 7.87
C GLU A 276 -5.12 -24.12 6.78
N TYR A 277 -4.37 -24.53 5.76
CA TYR A 277 -3.95 -23.68 4.65
C TYR A 277 -5.04 -23.52 3.57
N ALA A 278 -6.00 -24.45 3.48
CA ALA A 278 -7.17 -24.31 2.62
C ALA A 278 -8.09 -23.16 3.08
N LYS A 279 -8.25 -22.99 4.39
CA LYS A 279 -9.10 -21.94 4.98
C LYS A 279 -8.63 -20.52 4.65
N THR A 280 -7.33 -20.34 4.41
CA THR A 280 -6.73 -19.05 4.02
C THR A 280 -6.71 -18.80 2.51
N ALA A 281 -6.99 -19.82 1.69
CA ALA A 281 -6.94 -19.73 0.23
C ALA A 281 -8.26 -19.20 -0.38
N ASP A 282 -9.41 -19.41 0.28
CA ASP A 282 -10.74 -19.02 -0.21
C ASP A 282 -11.02 -17.50 -0.15
N GLY A 283 -10.04 -16.69 0.26
CA GLY A 283 -10.16 -15.23 0.37
C GLY A 283 -9.47 -14.41 -0.72
N ASN A 284 -8.72 -15.02 -1.64
CA ASN A 284 -8.14 -14.31 -2.79
C ASN A 284 -7.62 -15.34 -3.80
N SER A 285 -8.39 -15.61 -4.87
CA SER A 285 -8.06 -16.60 -5.92
C SER A 285 -6.89 -16.20 -6.82
N LYS A 286 -5.93 -15.43 -6.30
CA LYS A 286 -4.65 -15.13 -6.94
C LYS A 286 -3.64 -15.01 -5.80
N LEU A 287 -2.61 -15.87 -5.82
CA LEU A 287 -1.35 -15.58 -5.12
C LEU A 287 -1.06 -14.09 -5.34
N SER A 288 -0.96 -13.33 -4.26
CA SER A 288 -0.72 -11.89 -4.35
C SER A 288 0.57 -11.69 -5.13
N ALA A 289 0.45 -11.32 -6.41
CA ALA A 289 1.59 -10.90 -7.20
C ALA A 289 2.30 -9.77 -6.44
N LEU A 290 3.62 -9.67 -6.64
CA LEU A 290 4.44 -8.57 -6.12
C LEU A 290 3.66 -7.25 -6.23
N PRO A 291 3.67 -6.40 -5.19
CA PRO A 291 2.77 -5.25 -5.09
C PRO A 291 2.92 -4.34 -6.30
N VAL A 292 1.95 -4.39 -7.20
CA VAL A 292 1.70 -3.38 -8.22
C VAL A 292 0.55 -2.51 -7.68
N PRO A 293 0.66 -1.18 -7.71
CA PRO A 293 -0.43 -0.31 -7.26
C PRO A 293 -1.68 -0.54 -8.13
N ASP A 294 -2.72 -1.14 -7.52
CA ASP A 294 -4.02 -1.36 -8.15
C ASP A 294 -4.88 -0.10 -8.04
N THR A 295 -5.04 0.59 -9.17
CA THR A 295 -5.83 1.82 -9.29
C THR A 295 -7.34 1.58 -9.22
N GLU A 296 -7.84 0.36 -9.51
CA GLU A 296 -9.28 0.04 -9.49
C GLU A 296 -9.85 -0.14 -8.08
N LYS A 297 -9.01 -0.53 -7.12
CA LYS A 297 -9.42 -0.65 -5.72
C LYS A 297 -9.58 0.74 -5.07
N VAL A 298 -8.71 1.69 -5.45
CA VAL A 298 -8.73 3.07 -4.98
C VAL A 298 -9.97 3.81 -5.48
N THR A 299 -10.33 3.64 -6.76
CA THR A 299 -11.54 4.26 -7.34
C THR A 299 -12.82 3.71 -6.73
N ARG A 300 -12.92 2.40 -6.47
CA ARG A 300 -14.08 1.80 -5.77
C ARG A 300 -14.25 2.34 -4.34
N ASN A 301 -13.17 2.48 -3.59
CA ASN A 301 -13.23 3.01 -2.22
C ASN A 301 -13.55 4.51 -2.19
N LEU A 302 -13.05 5.29 -3.17
CA LEU A 302 -13.43 6.69 -3.34
C LEU A 302 -14.91 6.83 -3.71
N TYR A 303 -15.41 6.04 -4.66
CA TYR A 303 -16.81 6.07 -5.08
C TYR A 303 -17.77 5.76 -3.93
N LYS A 304 -17.45 4.75 -3.11
CA LYS A 304 -18.23 4.43 -1.89
C LYS A 304 -18.27 5.59 -0.90
N LYS A 305 -17.16 6.30 -0.69
CA LYS A 305 -17.10 7.48 0.22
C LYS A 305 -17.87 8.68 -0.34
N ILE A 306 -17.86 8.88 -1.65
CA ILE A 306 -18.62 9.96 -2.32
C ILE A 306 -20.13 9.70 -2.23
N ILE A 307 -20.60 8.48 -2.50
CA ILE A 307 -22.02 8.14 -2.33
C ILE A 307 -22.43 8.32 -0.87
N PHE A 308 -21.57 7.91 0.08
CA PHE A 308 -21.85 8.06 1.51
C PHE A 308 -21.96 9.54 1.95
N GLY A 309 -21.13 10.44 1.40
CA GLY A 309 -21.24 11.88 1.66
C GLY A 309 -22.48 12.53 1.02
N SER A 310 -22.99 11.98 -0.09
CA SER A 310 -24.13 12.56 -0.80
C SER A 310 -25.44 12.57 0.00
N GLY A 311 -25.67 11.59 0.88
CA GLY A 311 -26.82 11.58 1.80
C GLY A 311 -26.80 12.77 2.75
N LEU A 312 -25.64 13.09 3.33
CA LEU A 312 -25.50 14.27 4.20
C LEU A 312 -25.85 15.57 3.46
N SER A 313 -25.46 15.69 2.18
CA SER A 313 -25.83 16.87 1.39
C SER A 313 -27.33 16.96 1.11
N ALA A 314 -28.01 15.83 0.88
CA ALA A 314 -29.45 15.78 0.64
C ALA A 314 -30.26 16.16 1.88
N SER A 315 -29.91 15.66 3.06
CA SER A 315 -30.51 16.08 4.34
C SER A 315 -30.39 17.58 4.60
N PHE A 316 -29.22 18.19 4.34
CA PHE A 316 -29.05 19.64 4.50
C PHE A 316 -29.84 20.46 3.47
N ILE A 317 -30.01 19.96 2.23
CA ILE A 317 -30.90 20.58 1.23
C ILE A 317 -32.33 20.62 1.75
N LEU A 318 -32.85 19.46 2.17
CA LEU A 318 -34.24 19.30 2.62
C LEU A 318 -34.51 20.11 3.89
N ALA A 319 -33.54 20.17 4.81
CA ALA A 319 -33.65 20.96 6.03
C ALA A 319 -33.67 22.46 5.80
N VAL A 320 -32.82 22.97 4.90
CA VAL A 320 -32.87 24.38 4.48
C VAL A 320 -34.21 24.69 3.81
N MET A 321 -34.67 23.81 2.92
CA MET A 321 -35.99 23.96 2.29
C MET A 321 -37.12 23.98 3.32
N MET A 322 -37.06 23.13 4.35
CA MET A 322 -38.09 23.11 5.38
C MET A 322 -38.02 24.33 6.32
N LEU A 323 -36.83 24.80 6.68
CA LEU A 323 -36.66 26.03 7.44
C LEU A 323 -37.25 27.22 6.69
N THR A 324 -37.06 27.29 5.36
CA THR A 324 -37.69 28.33 4.54
C THR A 324 -39.21 28.20 4.48
N ALA A 325 -39.76 26.98 4.46
CA ALA A 325 -41.19 26.74 4.55
C ALA A 325 -41.75 27.19 5.91
N PHE A 326 -41.09 26.84 7.00
CA PHE A 326 -41.41 27.25 8.37
C PHE A 326 -41.44 28.77 8.47
N MET A 327 -40.32 29.44 8.17
CA MET A 327 -40.21 30.90 8.27
C MET A 327 -41.28 31.63 7.45
N ARG A 328 -41.62 31.10 6.27
CA ARG A 328 -42.67 31.68 5.44
C ARG A 328 -44.06 31.53 6.04
N THR A 329 -44.36 30.41 6.69
CA THR A 329 -45.69 30.20 7.31
C THR A 329 -45.91 31.02 8.58
N PHE A 330 -44.85 31.33 9.35
CA PHE A 330 -44.96 32.09 10.59
C PHE A 330 -44.75 33.59 10.40
N TYR A 331 -43.74 33.97 9.62
CA TYR A 331 -43.30 35.35 9.50
C TYR A 331 -43.67 35.98 8.16
N SER A 332 -44.35 35.24 7.27
CA SER A 332 -44.60 35.64 5.87
C SER A 332 -43.32 36.03 5.10
N MET A 333 -42.16 35.67 5.66
CA MET A 333 -40.84 36.10 5.22
C MET A 333 -40.10 34.95 4.55
N LEU A 334 -39.39 35.26 3.47
CA LEU A 334 -38.42 34.34 2.90
C LEU A 334 -37.08 34.56 3.61
N TRP A 335 -36.84 33.84 4.70
CA TRP A 335 -35.52 33.85 5.33
C TRP A 335 -34.55 33.05 4.46
N LEU A 336 -33.53 33.72 3.92
CA LEU A 336 -32.41 33.08 3.23
C LEU A 336 -31.15 33.57 3.94
N PRO A 337 -30.22 32.68 4.33
CA PRO A 337 -28.91 33.12 4.79
C PRO A 337 -28.27 33.96 3.68
N LYS A 338 -27.78 35.16 4.04
CA LYS A 338 -27.13 36.06 3.09
C LYS A 338 -25.73 35.49 2.81
N LEU A 339 -25.63 34.60 1.82
CA LEU A 339 -24.38 33.92 1.46
C LEU A 339 -23.34 34.84 0.80
N TRP A 340 -23.67 36.11 0.52
CA TRP A 340 -22.78 37.08 -0.10
C TRP A 340 -22.93 38.48 0.52
N PRO A 341 -21.83 39.18 0.87
CA PRO A 341 -21.91 40.55 1.36
C PRO A 341 -22.29 41.48 0.19
N GLY A 342 -23.49 42.06 0.26
CA GLY A 342 -23.96 43.09 -0.66
C GLY A 342 -24.09 44.43 0.06
N SER A 343 -23.62 45.51 -0.59
CA SER A 343 -23.62 46.88 -0.08
C SER A 343 -25.03 47.46 0.01
N THR A 344 -25.65 47.38 1.17
CA THR A 344 -26.73 48.31 1.56
C THR A 344 -26.65 48.49 3.07
N SER A 345 -26.70 49.74 3.51
CA SER A 345 -26.48 50.13 4.90
C SER A 345 -27.58 49.56 5.81
N SER A 346 -27.17 49.15 7.00
CA SER A 346 -27.97 48.50 8.04
C SER A 346 -29.07 49.38 8.66
N ALA A 347 -29.28 50.61 8.18
CA ALA A 347 -30.20 51.57 8.77
C ALA A 347 -31.58 51.67 8.08
N GLU A 348 -31.72 51.20 6.82
CA GLU A 348 -32.98 51.35 6.06
C GLU A 348 -33.86 50.07 6.05
N GLN A 349 -33.39 48.98 6.66
CA GLN A 349 -34.07 47.66 6.64
C GLN A 349 -34.90 47.34 7.89
N THR A 350 -34.70 48.05 9.00
CA THR A 350 -35.39 47.75 10.27
C THR A 350 -36.78 48.37 10.39
N ALA A 351 -37.16 49.29 9.51
CA ALA A 351 -38.45 50.00 9.59
C ALA A 351 -39.60 49.37 8.78
N LYS A 352 -39.42 48.21 8.13
CA LYS A 352 -40.45 47.62 7.25
C LYS A 352 -40.73 46.14 7.52
N TYR A 353 -40.69 45.68 8.77
CA TYR A 353 -41.01 44.28 9.11
C TYR A 353 -41.61 44.15 10.52
N ASP A 354 -42.77 44.77 10.77
CA ASP A 354 -43.65 44.35 11.87
C ASP A 354 -44.90 43.71 11.26
N ILE A 355 -45.00 42.38 11.32
CA ILE A 355 -46.25 41.66 11.07
C ILE A 355 -46.34 40.51 12.08
N ARG A 356 -47.14 40.73 13.12
CA ARG A 356 -47.54 39.73 14.12
C ARG A 356 -48.55 38.73 13.52
N HIS A 357 -48.29 37.46 13.82
CA HIS A 357 -49.13 36.25 13.88
C HIS A 357 -50.49 36.19 13.15
N THR A 358 -50.58 35.32 12.13
CA THR A 358 -51.86 34.75 11.62
C THR A 358 -51.95 33.22 11.74
N ALA A 359 -50.97 32.55 12.38
CA ALA A 359 -50.99 31.10 12.55
C ALA A 359 -51.66 30.69 13.88
N THR A 360 -52.68 29.84 13.80
CA THR A 360 -53.34 29.21 14.95
C THR A 360 -52.32 28.41 15.78
N LEU A 361 -52.49 28.37 17.10
CA LEU A 361 -51.58 27.70 18.05
C LEU A 361 -51.30 26.22 17.67
N SER A 362 -52.29 25.52 17.13
CA SER A 362 -52.15 24.15 16.62
C SER A 362 -51.15 24.04 15.46
N ARG A 363 -51.16 24.98 14.51
CA ARG A 363 -50.22 25.04 13.40
C ARG A 363 -48.80 25.36 13.87
N GLN A 364 -48.70 26.15 14.94
CA GLN A 364 -47.40 26.51 15.51
C GLN A 364 -46.71 25.30 16.13
N ILE A 365 -47.45 24.52 16.92
CA ILE A 365 -46.96 23.28 17.54
C ILE A 365 -46.55 22.26 16.47
N TYR A 366 -47.39 22.05 15.45
CA TYR A 366 -47.10 21.09 14.37
C TYR A 366 -45.77 21.39 13.66
N LEU A 367 -45.55 22.64 13.28
CA LEU A 367 -44.34 23.03 12.55
C LEU A 367 -43.09 23.06 13.44
N PHE A 368 -43.24 23.39 14.73
CA PHE A 368 -42.15 23.28 15.69
C PHE A 368 -41.74 21.82 15.92
N ALA A 369 -42.70 20.91 16.06
CA ALA A 369 -42.44 19.48 16.17
C ALA A 369 -41.71 18.94 14.93
N LEU A 370 -42.10 19.40 13.73
CA LEU A 370 -41.44 19.04 12.47
C LEU A 370 -39.97 19.52 12.45
N MET A 371 -39.72 20.77 12.87
CA MET A 371 -38.36 21.33 12.96
C MET A 371 -37.48 20.59 13.97
N LEU A 372 -38.03 20.26 15.13
CA LEU A 372 -37.32 19.48 16.15
C LEU A 372 -36.97 18.09 15.63
N LEU A 373 -37.90 17.44 14.92
CA LEU A 373 -37.65 16.15 14.27
C LEU A 373 -36.47 16.25 13.29
N ILE A 374 -36.41 17.27 12.45
CA ILE A 374 -35.27 17.47 11.53
C ILE A 374 -33.96 17.68 12.26
N ALA A 375 -33.95 18.51 13.30
CA ALA A 375 -32.72 18.76 14.06
C ALA A 375 -32.17 17.45 14.65
N VAL A 376 -33.04 16.61 15.21
CA VAL A 376 -32.68 15.28 15.70
C VAL A 376 -32.13 14.41 14.58
N VAL A 377 -32.76 14.43 13.40
CA VAL A 377 -32.30 13.68 12.23
C VAL A 377 -30.90 14.10 11.77
N ILE A 378 -30.67 15.39 11.58
CA ILE A 378 -29.37 15.89 11.10
C ILE A 378 -28.27 15.55 12.10
N ILE A 379 -28.55 15.70 13.40
CA ILE A 379 -27.62 15.34 14.47
C ILE A 379 -27.29 13.84 14.39
N PHE A 380 -28.30 13.00 14.20
CA PHE A 380 -28.12 11.56 14.08
C PHE A 380 -27.28 11.17 12.85
N GLU A 381 -27.53 11.78 11.68
CA GLU A 381 -26.70 11.56 10.49
C GLU A 381 -25.27 12.08 10.67
N LEU A 382 -25.10 13.24 11.32
CA LEU A 382 -23.77 13.76 11.61
C LEU A 382 -22.97 12.77 12.46
N LEU A 383 -23.61 12.17 13.47
CA LEU A 383 -23.00 11.16 14.33
C LEU A 383 -22.64 9.87 13.55
N LEU A 384 -23.50 9.43 12.64
CA LEU A 384 -23.23 8.25 11.79
C LEU A 384 -22.03 8.45 10.85
N VAL A 385 -21.83 9.67 10.39
CA VAL A 385 -20.83 10.00 9.38
C VAL A 385 -19.53 10.54 10.02
N TRP A 386 -19.57 10.94 11.29
CA TRP A 386 -18.47 11.57 12.04
C TRP A 386 -17.17 10.77 11.98
N ASP A 387 -17.24 9.45 12.12
CA ASP A 387 -16.06 8.56 12.11
C ASP A 387 -15.70 8.03 10.71
N LYS A 388 -16.54 8.33 9.69
CA LYS A 388 -16.43 7.74 8.34
C LYS A 388 -15.91 8.73 7.28
N LEU A 389 -16.10 10.04 7.47
CA LEU A 389 -15.62 11.08 6.56
C LEU A 389 -14.67 12.05 7.24
N ALA A 390 -13.63 12.48 6.53
CA ALA A 390 -12.74 13.54 7.01
C ALA A 390 -13.51 14.87 7.17
N ILE A 391 -13.17 15.64 8.21
CA ILE A 391 -13.79 16.94 8.54
C ILE A 391 -13.93 17.88 7.34
N PRO A 392 -12.93 18.12 6.47
CA PRO A 392 -13.10 19.02 5.33
C PRO A 392 -14.14 18.50 4.31
N VAL A 393 -14.28 17.18 4.17
CA VAL A 393 -15.26 16.56 3.29
C VAL A 393 -16.67 16.70 3.88
N LEU A 394 -16.81 16.52 5.19
CA LEU A 394 -18.06 16.81 5.91
C LEU A 394 -18.50 18.26 5.69
N LEU A 395 -17.60 19.22 5.92
CA LEU A 395 -17.86 20.64 5.73
C LEU A 395 -18.25 20.97 4.29
N ALA A 396 -17.61 20.35 3.29
CA ALA A 396 -17.94 20.53 1.88
C ALA A 396 -19.36 20.04 1.53
N HIS A 397 -19.77 18.88 2.05
CA HIS A 397 -21.13 18.35 1.80
C HIS A 397 -22.21 19.17 2.51
N ILE A 398 -21.93 19.63 3.74
CA ILE A 398 -22.82 20.54 4.49
C ILE A 398 -22.97 21.86 3.72
N ALA A 399 -21.86 22.49 3.34
CA ALA A 399 -21.88 23.74 2.60
C ALA A 399 -22.59 23.60 1.24
N GLY A 400 -22.29 22.53 0.49
CA GLY A 400 -22.96 22.22 -0.78
C GLY A 400 -24.46 22.03 -0.60
N GLY A 401 -24.87 21.28 0.41
CA GLY A 401 -26.28 21.05 0.71
C GLY A 401 -27.02 22.35 1.08
N ILE A 402 -26.39 23.21 1.88
CA ILE A 402 -26.96 24.52 2.22
C ILE A 402 -27.11 25.41 0.97
N ILE A 403 -26.08 25.50 0.13
CA ILE A 403 -26.12 26.33 -1.09
C ILE A 403 -27.23 25.88 -2.03
N VAL A 404 -27.32 24.57 -2.28
CA VAL A 404 -28.36 23.99 -3.16
C VAL A 404 -29.74 24.15 -2.54
N GLY A 405 -29.89 23.94 -1.23
CA GLY A 405 -31.14 24.16 -0.51
C GLY A 405 -31.62 25.62 -0.61
N VAL A 406 -30.73 26.59 -0.44
CA VAL A 406 -31.03 28.03 -0.61
C VAL A 406 -31.49 28.32 -2.04
N PHE A 407 -30.84 27.75 -3.04
CA PHE A 407 -31.22 27.91 -4.45
C PHE A 407 -32.59 27.29 -4.75
N ALA A 408 -32.84 26.06 -4.29
CA ALA A 408 -34.11 25.37 -4.43
C ALA A 408 -35.27 26.15 -3.76
N SER A 409 -35.03 26.70 -2.56
CA SER A 409 -35.99 27.55 -1.85
C SER A 409 -36.31 28.84 -2.60
N ARG A 410 -35.32 29.45 -3.29
CA ARG A 410 -35.57 30.62 -4.14
C ARG A 410 -36.42 30.28 -5.35
N LEU A 411 -36.18 29.12 -5.96
CA LEU A 411 -36.89 28.65 -7.15
C LEU A 411 -38.37 28.36 -6.83
N LEU A 412 -38.66 27.73 -5.69
CA LEU A 412 -40.02 27.55 -5.19
C LEU A 412 -40.77 28.87 -4.89
N ASN A 413 -40.03 29.97 -4.76
CA ASN A 413 -40.60 31.29 -4.50
C ASN A 413 -40.60 32.23 -5.73
N ALA A 414 -40.27 31.72 -6.92
CA ALA A 414 -40.31 32.47 -8.16
C ALA A 414 -41.62 32.24 -8.94
N GLY A 415 -42.11 33.29 -9.63
CA GLY A 415 -43.18 33.21 -10.62
C GLY A 415 -44.45 32.46 -10.19
N ILE A 416 -44.92 31.56 -11.05
CA ILE A 416 -46.17 30.79 -10.90
C ILE A 416 -46.11 29.84 -9.67
N ALA A 417 -44.92 29.33 -9.34
CA ALA A 417 -44.70 28.46 -8.18
C ALA A 417 -44.99 29.17 -6.85
N ARG A 418 -44.93 30.51 -6.80
CA ARG A 418 -45.22 31.31 -5.59
C ARG A 418 -46.70 31.27 -5.18
N ALA A 419 -47.63 31.21 -6.12
CA ALA A 419 -49.07 31.16 -5.82
C ALA A 419 -49.48 29.74 -5.42
N TRP A 420 -48.95 28.74 -6.12
CA TRP A 420 -49.18 27.33 -5.84
C TRP A 420 -48.61 26.91 -4.48
N SER A 421 -47.33 27.20 -4.23
CA SER A 421 -46.68 26.86 -2.95
C SER A 421 -47.40 27.46 -1.75
N ARG A 422 -47.88 28.71 -1.85
CA ARG A 422 -48.64 29.39 -0.78
C ARG A 422 -49.85 28.61 -0.28
N LYS A 423 -50.57 27.94 -1.18
CA LYS A 423 -51.78 27.16 -0.83
C LYS A 423 -51.45 25.77 -0.29
N THR A 424 -50.27 25.22 -0.61
CA THR A 424 -49.89 23.82 -0.34
C THR A 424 -48.70 23.65 0.61
N TYR A 425 -48.23 24.71 1.28
CA TYR A 425 -47.02 24.66 2.12
C TYR A 425 -47.01 23.59 3.22
N MET A 426 -48.16 23.25 3.81
CA MET A 426 -48.22 22.17 4.80
C MET A 426 -47.97 20.79 4.17
N PHE A 427 -48.47 20.57 2.95
CA PHE A 427 -48.17 19.36 2.18
C PHE A 427 -46.70 19.32 1.77
N ILE A 428 -46.13 20.46 1.34
CA ILE A 428 -44.71 20.55 0.99
C ILE A 428 -43.84 20.26 2.22
N ALA A 429 -44.16 20.81 3.40
CA ALA A 429 -43.41 20.56 4.63
C ALA A 429 -43.50 19.08 5.07
N SER A 430 -44.69 18.47 4.98
CA SER A 430 -44.88 17.05 5.28
C SER A 430 -44.13 16.14 4.30
N LEU A 431 -44.11 16.50 3.01
CA LEU A 431 -43.38 15.76 1.98
C LEU A 431 -41.86 15.86 2.20
N LEU A 432 -41.35 17.05 2.53
CA LEU A 432 -39.93 17.23 2.84
C LEU A 432 -39.52 16.42 4.07
N ALA A 433 -40.36 16.39 5.12
CA ALA A 433 -40.10 15.56 6.30
C ALA A 433 -40.10 14.06 5.98
N LEU A 434 -40.98 13.58 5.09
CA LEU A 434 -40.98 12.20 4.61
C LEU A 434 -39.70 11.88 3.82
N LEU A 435 -39.29 12.76 2.91
CA LEU A 435 -38.08 12.55 2.10
C LEU A 435 -36.81 12.49 2.96
N ILE A 436 -36.74 13.29 4.02
CA ILE A 436 -35.66 13.23 5.00
C ILE A 436 -35.64 11.86 5.70
N LEU A 437 -36.80 11.36 6.10
CA LEU A 437 -36.89 10.05 6.77
C LEU A 437 -36.46 8.90 5.83
N VAL A 438 -36.76 9.01 4.53
CA VAL A 438 -36.29 8.07 3.50
C VAL A 438 -34.77 8.15 3.33
N ASP A 439 -34.20 9.38 3.33
CA ASP A 439 -32.76 9.61 3.21
C ASP A 439 -32.00 8.94 4.36
N ILE A 440 -32.50 9.07 5.60
CA ILE A 440 -31.90 8.40 6.78
C ILE A 440 -31.91 6.87 6.62
N ILE A 441 -33.02 6.29 6.16
CA ILE A 441 -33.10 4.84 6.00
C ILE A 441 -32.09 4.38 4.94
N ALA A 442 -31.91 5.18 3.89
CA ALA A 442 -30.89 4.93 2.88
C ALA A 442 -29.47 5.07 3.46
N THR A 443 -29.18 6.10 4.26
CA THR A 443 -27.86 6.31 4.88
C THR A 443 -27.54 5.21 5.89
N ILE A 444 -28.50 4.75 6.70
CA ILE A 444 -28.35 3.60 7.61
C ILE A 444 -28.02 2.33 6.81
N LYS A 445 -28.81 2.01 5.77
CA LYS A 445 -28.55 0.82 4.94
C LYS A 445 -27.18 0.86 4.26
N LEU A 446 -26.79 2.03 3.75
CA LEU A 446 -25.47 2.22 3.13
C LEU A 446 -24.36 2.11 4.17
N SER A 447 -24.58 2.60 5.39
CA SER A 447 -23.60 2.53 6.48
C SER A 447 -23.31 1.10 6.93
N ALA A 448 -24.25 0.17 6.75
CA ALA A 448 -24.06 -1.25 7.06
C ALA A 448 -23.28 -2.02 5.98
N LEU A 449 -23.16 -1.46 4.77
CA LEU A 449 -22.43 -2.04 3.63
C LEU A 449 -20.96 -1.58 3.56
N ILE A 450 -20.57 -0.62 4.41
CA ILE A 450 -19.24 -0.02 4.54
C ILE A 450 -18.68 -0.37 5.91
#